data_AF-A0A914XT63-F1
#
_entry.id   AF-A0A914XT63-F1
#
_cell.length_a   1.000
_cell.length_b   1.000
_cell.length_c   1.000
_cell.angle_alpha   90.00
_cell.angle_beta   90.00
_cell.angle_gamma   90.00
#
_symmetry.space_group_name_H-M   'P 1'
#
loop_
_entity.id
_entity.type
_entity.pdbx_description
1 polymer ?
#
loop_
_entity_poly.entity_id
_entity_poly.type
_entity_poly.pdbx_seq_one_letter_code
_entity_poly.pdbx_strand_id
1 'polypeptide(L)'
;MCLKKDVSEVQGNANRSAVESNYQREEVKRMRDNIGDLRGKLGDLESKNSQLEKEVQNLNYQLNDDQRQYEQALNERDATLRRMKEECQSLVAELQALLDTKQMLDAEIAIYRKMLEGEESRVGLRQMVEQVVKTHSLQQQEDTDSTRNVRGEVQTKTTFQRSAKGNITISECEPNGKFITLENTHRSKDEDISGCKIKRKLDSRQEISYTLPAGITLKAGRSTKVC
;
A
#
# COMPACT_ATOMS: atom_id res chain seq x y z
N MET A 1 97.24 27.68 32.03
CA MET A 1 95.91 27.28 32.58
C MET A 1 94.75 27.71 31.67
N CYS A 2 94.76 28.90 31.06
CA CYS A 2 93.66 29.36 30.19
C CYS A 2 93.37 28.44 28.98
N LEU A 3 94.40 28.03 28.22
CA LEU A 3 94.23 27.16 27.04
C LEU A 3 93.50 25.82 27.32
N LYS A 4 93.70 25.21 28.50
CA LYS A 4 92.98 23.98 28.87
C LYS A 4 91.50 24.22 29.16
N LYS A 5 91.16 25.41 29.68
CA LYS A 5 89.79 25.81 29.99
C LYS A 5 89.04 26.14 28.71
N ASP A 6 89.67 26.88 27.80
CA ASP A 6 89.11 27.25 26.50
C ASP A 6 88.82 26.00 25.64
N VAL A 7 89.74 25.03 25.60
CA VAL A 7 89.52 23.74 24.92
C VAL A 7 88.36 22.98 25.53
N SER A 8 88.23 22.94 26.86
CA SER A 8 87.11 22.26 27.54
C SER A 8 85.76 22.92 27.25
N GLU A 9 85.72 24.25 27.13
CA GLU A 9 84.51 25.01 26.81
C GLU A 9 84.07 24.77 25.37
N VAL A 10 85.01 24.79 24.43
CA VAL A 10 84.77 24.45 23.02
C VAL A 10 84.27 23.01 22.88
N GLN A 11 84.88 22.06 23.59
CA GLN A 11 84.44 20.65 23.60
C GLN A 11 83.02 20.51 24.16
N GLY A 12 82.70 21.24 25.23
CA GLY A 12 81.37 21.23 25.86
C GLY A 12 80.29 21.82 24.94
N ASN A 13 80.59 22.91 24.24
CA ASN A 13 79.68 23.52 23.27
C ASN A 13 79.50 22.63 22.03
N ALA A 14 80.56 22.01 21.52
CA ALA A 14 80.48 21.05 20.42
C ALA A 14 79.60 19.83 20.79
N ASN A 15 79.75 19.30 22.00
CA ASN A 15 78.93 18.19 22.49
C ASN A 15 77.45 18.57 22.63
N ARG A 16 77.14 19.76 23.17
CA ARG A 16 75.74 20.25 23.24
C ARG A 16 75.14 20.41 21.85
N SER A 17 75.87 21.02 20.92
CA SER A 17 75.44 21.20 19.53
C SER A 17 75.19 19.86 18.83
N ALA A 18 76.04 18.85 19.08
CA ALA A 18 75.85 17.51 18.52
C ALA A 18 74.59 16.81 19.07
N VAL A 19 74.31 16.94 20.37
CA VAL A 19 73.10 16.38 20.99
C VAL A 19 71.84 17.06 20.44
N GLU A 20 71.85 18.39 20.32
CA GLU A 20 70.73 19.14 19.76
C GLU A 20 70.50 18.82 18.27
N SER A 21 71.57 18.68 17.49
CA SER A 21 71.50 18.24 16.09
C SER A 21 70.92 16.84 15.95
N ASN A 22 71.29 15.90 16.83
CA ASN A 22 70.73 14.55 16.84
C ASN A 22 69.23 14.57 17.20
N TYR A 23 68.83 15.38 18.19
CA TYR A 23 67.43 15.55 18.56
C TYR A 23 66.59 16.06 17.38
N GLN A 24 67.07 17.12 16.69
CA GLN A 24 66.41 17.65 15.50
C GLN A 24 66.30 16.61 14.38
N ARG A 25 67.36 15.79 14.15
CA ARG A 25 67.32 14.70 13.18
C ARG A 25 66.27 13.65 13.51
N GLU A 26 66.16 13.24 14.77
CA GLU A 26 65.16 12.27 15.21
C GLU A 26 63.73 12.82 15.09
N GLU A 27 63.54 14.11 15.40
CA GLU A 27 62.23 14.75 15.26
C GLU A 27 61.81 14.88 13.79
N VAL A 28 62.73 15.25 12.89
CA VAL A 28 62.50 15.24 11.45
C VAL A 28 62.16 13.84 10.94
N LYS A 29 62.82 12.80 11.44
CA LYS A 29 62.51 11.40 11.09
C LYS A 29 61.08 11.05 11.52
N ARG A 30 60.71 11.32 12.78
CA ARG A 30 59.34 11.09 13.29
C ARG A 30 58.29 11.83 12.48
N MET A 31 58.54 13.08 12.12
CA MET A 31 57.63 13.85 11.27
C MET A 31 57.47 13.23 9.87
N ARG A 32 58.54 12.72 9.26
CA ARG A 32 58.44 12.04 7.95
C ARG A 32 57.64 10.75 8.03
N ASP A 33 57.86 9.95 9.07
CA ASP A 33 57.12 8.69 9.28
C ASP A 33 55.62 8.99 9.46
N ASN A 34 55.27 9.98 10.29
CA ASN A 34 53.90 10.45 10.46
C ASN A 34 53.26 10.95 9.15
N ILE A 35 54.01 11.68 8.31
CA ILE A 35 53.52 12.12 6.99
C ILE A 35 53.24 10.90 6.08
N GLY A 36 54.09 9.88 6.13
CA GLY A 36 53.89 8.62 5.41
C GLY A 36 52.59 7.93 5.82
N ASP A 37 52.37 7.77 7.13
CA ASP A 37 51.16 7.16 7.67
C ASP A 37 49.89 7.95 7.31
N LEU A 38 49.94 9.28 7.40
CA LEU A 38 48.81 10.14 7.04
C LEU A 38 48.49 10.08 5.54
N ARG A 39 49.51 9.99 4.68
CA ARG A 39 49.32 9.80 3.23
C ARG A 39 48.70 8.44 2.91
N GLY A 40 49.10 7.38 3.61
CA GLY A 40 48.48 6.06 3.48
C GLY A 40 47.00 6.09 3.84
N LYS A 41 46.67 6.65 5.02
CA LYS A 41 45.27 6.82 5.47
C LYS A 41 44.44 7.66 4.50
N LEU A 42 45.03 8.71 3.92
CA LEU A 42 44.35 9.53 2.93
C LEU A 42 43.99 8.70 1.69
N GLY A 43 44.94 7.92 1.16
CA GLY A 43 44.69 7.04 0.01
C GLY A 43 43.63 5.97 0.28
N ASP A 44 43.63 5.38 1.48
CA ASP A 44 42.61 4.41 1.89
C ASP A 44 41.21 5.06 1.94
N LEU A 45 41.11 6.27 2.50
CA LEU A 45 39.86 7.02 2.58
C LEU A 45 39.36 7.46 1.21
N GLU A 46 40.25 7.92 0.32
CA GLU A 46 39.91 8.27 -1.07
C GLU A 46 39.38 7.06 -1.85
N SER A 47 40.04 5.90 -1.70
CA SER A 47 39.59 4.64 -2.31
C SER A 47 38.21 4.21 -1.80
N LYS A 48 38.01 4.28 -0.48
CA LYS A 48 36.72 3.98 0.15
C LYS A 48 35.62 4.94 -0.31
N ASN A 49 35.93 6.23 -0.41
CA ASN A 49 34.97 7.22 -0.88
C ASN A 49 34.55 6.94 -2.33
N SER A 50 35.51 6.63 -3.21
CA SER A 50 35.22 6.25 -4.60
C SER A 50 34.35 4.98 -4.71
N GLN A 51 34.56 4.00 -3.82
CA GLN A 51 33.72 2.80 -3.77
C GLN A 51 32.29 3.12 -3.32
N LEU A 52 32.13 3.93 -2.28
CA LEU A 52 30.82 4.34 -1.78
C LEU A 52 30.06 5.17 -2.81
N GLU A 53 30.72 6.08 -3.53
CA GLU A 53 30.10 6.86 -4.61
C GLU A 53 29.54 5.96 -5.72
N LYS A 54 30.30 4.92 -6.11
CA LYS A 54 29.83 3.92 -7.09
C LYS A 54 28.66 3.10 -6.57
N GLU A 55 28.70 2.70 -5.30
CA GLU A 55 27.62 1.94 -4.67
C GLU A 55 26.33 2.77 -4.63
N VAL A 56 26.41 4.04 -4.23
CA VAL A 56 25.28 4.98 -4.27
C VAL A 56 24.73 5.12 -5.69
N GLN A 57 25.60 5.24 -6.70
CA GLN A 57 25.16 5.33 -8.08
C GLN A 57 24.43 4.05 -8.54
N ASN A 58 24.96 2.88 -8.22
CA ASN A 58 24.33 1.59 -8.56
C ASN A 58 22.98 1.41 -7.87
N LEU A 59 22.88 1.74 -6.58
CA LEU A 59 21.63 1.69 -5.83
C LEU A 59 20.59 2.65 -6.39
N ASN A 60 21.00 3.85 -6.82
CA ASN A 60 20.09 4.79 -7.48
C ASN A 60 19.58 4.24 -8.82
N TYR A 61 20.42 3.61 -9.64
CA TYR A 61 19.96 2.96 -10.87
C TYR A 61 18.98 1.83 -10.59
N GLN A 62 19.29 0.98 -9.62
CA GLN A 62 18.42 -0.13 -9.22
C GLN A 62 17.07 0.38 -8.72
N LEU A 63 17.06 1.40 -7.86
CA LEU A 63 15.83 2.01 -7.35
C LEU A 63 14.96 2.56 -8.49
N ASN A 64 15.56 3.27 -9.46
CA ASN A 64 14.82 3.81 -10.61
C ASN A 64 14.26 2.68 -11.50
N ASP A 65 15.03 1.60 -11.69
CA ASP A 65 14.58 0.46 -12.47
C ASP A 65 13.40 -0.25 -11.79
N ASP A 66 13.53 -0.52 -10.50
CA ASP A 66 12.48 -1.14 -9.68
C ASP A 66 11.20 -0.27 -9.69
N GLN A 67 11.33 1.05 -9.51
CA GLN A 67 10.20 1.97 -9.58
C GLN A 67 9.46 1.88 -10.92
N ARG A 68 10.20 1.86 -12.04
CA ARG A 68 9.62 1.71 -13.38
C ARG A 68 8.89 0.37 -13.53
N GLN A 69 9.49 -0.72 -13.05
CA GLN A 69 8.87 -2.04 -13.08
C GLN A 69 7.59 -2.10 -12.24
N TYR A 70 7.60 -1.54 -11.04
CA TYR A 70 6.41 -1.49 -10.18
C TYR A 70 5.28 -0.67 -10.80
N GLU A 71 5.58 0.48 -11.40
CA GLU A 71 4.59 1.31 -12.08
C GLU A 71 3.99 0.59 -13.30
N GLN A 72 4.81 -0.10 -14.09
CA GLN A 72 4.33 -0.94 -15.18
C GLN A 72 3.40 -2.05 -14.68
N ALA A 73 3.80 -2.79 -13.65
CA ALA A 73 2.98 -3.87 -13.08
C ALA A 73 1.65 -3.35 -12.52
N LEU A 74 1.65 -2.17 -11.89
CA LEU A 74 0.43 -1.51 -11.41
C LEU A 74 -0.52 -1.19 -12.57
N ASN A 75 0.01 -0.58 -13.65
CA ASN A 75 -0.77 -0.23 -14.83
C ASN A 75 -1.37 -1.46 -15.53
N GLU A 76 -0.63 -2.56 -15.62
CA GLU A 76 -1.12 -3.83 -16.17
C GLU A 76 -2.25 -4.43 -15.31
N ARG A 77 -2.13 -4.33 -13.98
CA ARG A 77 -3.17 -4.79 -13.05
C ARG A 77 -4.43 -3.93 -13.16
N ASP A 78 -4.28 -2.62 -13.23
CA ASP A 78 -5.41 -1.70 -13.41
C ASP A 78 -6.12 -1.91 -14.75
N ALA A 79 -5.36 -2.15 -15.82
CA ALA A 79 -5.92 -2.50 -17.13
C ALA A 79 -6.72 -3.81 -17.08
N THR A 80 -6.19 -4.82 -16.39
CA THR A 80 -6.88 -6.10 -16.19
C THR A 80 -8.16 -5.93 -15.36
N LEU A 81 -8.12 -5.12 -14.29
CA LEU A 81 -9.28 -4.81 -13.47
C LEU A 81 -10.36 -4.08 -14.27
N ARG A 82 -9.99 -3.15 -15.17
CA ARG A 82 -10.95 -2.48 -16.05
C ARG A 82 -11.63 -3.46 -17.00
N ARG A 83 -10.85 -4.32 -17.69
CA ARG A 83 -11.41 -5.36 -18.56
C ARG A 83 -12.39 -6.28 -17.83
N MET A 84 -12.01 -6.78 -16.65
CA MET A 84 -12.86 -7.67 -15.86
C MET A 84 -14.14 -6.99 -15.37
N LYS A 85 -14.10 -5.68 -15.10
CA LYS A 85 -15.30 -4.90 -14.76
C LYS A 85 -16.23 -4.73 -15.96
N GLU A 86 -15.68 -4.44 -17.13
CA GLU A 86 -16.44 -4.33 -18.38
C GLU A 86 -17.09 -5.68 -18.74
N GLU A 87 -16.36 -6.78 -18.62
CA GLU A 87 -16.87 -8.13 -18.86
C GLU A 87 -17.99 -8.50 -17.87
N CYS A 88 -17.80 -8.21 -16.57
CA CYS A 88 -18.88 -8.38 -15.58
C CYS A 88 -20.13 -7.56 -15.94
N GLN A 89 -19.97 -6.33 -16.42
CA GLN A 89 -21.10 -5.48 -16.81
C GLN A 89 -21.83 -6.04 -18.04
N SER A 90 -21.09 -6.54 -19.04
CA SER A 90 -21.68 -7.24 -20.20
C SER A 90 -22.51 -8.44 -19.77
N LEU A 91 -21.93 -9.30 -18.91
CA LEU A 91 -22.62 -10.48 -18.41
C LEU A 91 -23.90 -10.14 -17.64
N VAL A 92 -23.88 -9.07 -16.84
CA VAL A 92 -25.09 -8.60 -16.14
C VAL A 92 -26.17 -8.15 -17.13
N ALA A 93 -25.80 -7.43 -18.19
CA ALA A 93 -26.74 -7.01 -19.22
C ALA A 93 -27.32 -8.21 -19.99
N GLU A 94 -26.48 -9.18 -20.37
CA GLU A 94 -26.90 -10.43 -21.03
C GLU A 94 -27.85 -11.24 -20.15
N LEU A 95 -27.54 -11.38 -18.85
CA LEU A 95 -28.41 -12.06 -17.89
C LEU A 95 -29.75 -11.36 -17.73
N GLN A 96 -29.78 -10.02 -17.73
CA GLN A 96 -31.02 -9.26 -17.65
C GLN A 96 -31.89 -9.48 -18.90
N ALA A 97 -31.31 -9.41 -20.10
CA ALA A 97 -32.02 -9.66 -21.35
C ALA A 97 -32.61 -11.09 -21.40
N LEU A 98 -31.85 -12.07 -20.90
CA LEU A 98 -32.32 -13.45 -20.80
C LEU A 98 -33.46 -13.60 -19.78
N LEU A 99 -33.36 -12.92 -18.64
CA LEU A 99 -34.41 -12.90 -17.61
C LEU A 99 -35.71 -12.29 -18.15
N ASP A 100 -35.63 -11.18 -18.89
CA ASP A 100 -36.78 -10.52 -19.50
C ASP A 100 -37.47 -11.45 -20.52
N THR A 101 -36.67 -12.13 -21.35
CA THR A 101 -37.16 -13.14 -22.29
C THR A 101 -37.87 -14.29 -21.56
N LYS A 102 -37.30 -14.77 -20.45
CA LYS A 102 -37.90 -15.83 -19.65
C LYS A 102 -39.24 -15.40 -19.04
N GLN A 103 -39.32 -14.17 -18.53
CA GLN A 103 -40.57 -13.63 -17.98
C GLN A 103 -41.65 -13.50 -19.05
N MET A 104 -41.28 -13.12 -20.28
CA MET A 104 -42.20 -13.10 -21.43
C MET A 104 -42.75 -14.49 -21.71
N LEU A 105 -41.88 -15.50 -21.79
CA LEU A 105 -42.30 -16.88 -22.04
C LEU A 105 -43.20 -17.43 -20.92
N ASP A 106 -42.91 -17.12 -19.66
CA ASP A 106 -43.79 -17.50 -18.55
C ASP A 106 -45.18 -16.87 -18.67
N ALA A 107 -45.24 -15.60 -19.09
CA ALA A 107 -46.51 -14.90 -19.31
C ALA A 107 -47.30 -15.52 -20.47
N GLU A 108 -46.64 -15.85 -21.59
CA GLU A 108 -47.25 -16.56 -22.71
C GLU A 108 -47.81 -17.93 -22.27
N ILE A 109 -47.02 -18.72 -21.54
CA ILE A 109 -47.45 -20.02 -21.00
C ILE A 109 -48.67 -19.85 -20.08
N ALA A 110 -48.69 -18.82 -19.22
CA ALA A 110 -49.83 -18.55 -18.35
C ALA A 110 -51.09 -18.18 -19.15
N ILE A 111 -50.95 -17.40 -20.23
CA ILE A 111 -52.03 -17.07 -21.15
C ILE A 111 -52.55 -18.35 -21.83
N TYR A 112 -51.65 -19.19 -22.36
CA TYR A 112 -52.02 -20.45 -23.00
C TYR A 112 -52.75 -21.41 -22.06
N ARG A 113 -52.30 -21.55 -20.81
CA ARG A 113 -53.00 -22.36 -19.78
C ARG A 113 -54.42 -21.85 -19.54
N LYS A 114 -54.60 -20.53 -19.37
CA LYS A 114 -55.94 -19.94 -19.18
C LYS A 114 -56.85 -20.11 -20.39
N MET A 115 -56.32 -20.07 -21.61
CA MET A 115 -57.10 -20.34 -22.82
C MET A 115 -57.59 -21.80 -22.89
N LEU A 116 -56.78 -22.73 -22.41
CA LEU A 116 -57.12 -24.16 -22.36
C LEU A 116 -58.06 -24.49 -21.20
N GLU A 117 -57.96 -23.77 -20.08
CA GLU A 117 -58.76 -23.98 -18.87
C GLU A 117 -60.17 -23.36 -18.92
N GLY A 118 -60.50 -22.52 -19.91
CA GLY A 118 -61.83 -21.92 -20.02
C GLY A 118 -62.22 -21.41 -21.41
N GLU A 119 -63.19 -22.09 -22.05
CA GLU A 119 -63.90 -21.57 -23.23
C GLU A 119 -64.91 -20.43 -22.89
N GLU A 120 -65.07 -20.03 -21.62
CA GLU A 120 -66.19 -19.16 -21.21
C GLU A 120 -65.87 -17.68 -20.89
N SER A 121 -64.63 -17.17 -21.02
CA SER A 121 -64.37 -15.74 -20.71
C SER A 121 -63.35 -15.04 -21.60
N ARG A 122 -63.78 -14.66 -22.82
CA ARG A 122 -62.97 -13.95 -23.83
C ARG A 122 -62.52 -12.54 -23.42
N VAL A 123 -63.19 -11.92 -22.43
CA VAL A 123 -62.93 -10.52 -22.04
C VAL A 123 -61.69 -10.38 -21.15
N GLY A 124 -61.50 -11.27 -20.17
CA GLY A 124 -60.32 -11.23 -19.27
C GLY A 124 -59.00 -11.57 -19.98
N LEU A 125 -59.06 -12.39 -21.03
CA LEU A 125 -57.91 -12.77 -21.83
C LEU A 125 -57.31 -11.57 -22.60
N ARG A 126 -58.15 -10.74 -23.19
CA ARG A 126 -57.74 -9.57 -23.98
C ARG A 126 -57.03 -8.53 -23.10
N GLN A 127 -57.47 -8.35 -21.86
CA GLN A 127 -56.91 -7.40 -20.91
C GLN A 127 -55.50 -7.81 -20.43
N MET A 128 -55.25 -9.10 -20.22
CA MET A 128 -53.91 -9.60 -19.85
C MET A 128 -52.92 -9.52 -20.99
N VAL A 129 -53.32 -9.90 -22.21
CA VAL A 129 -52.46 -9.78 -23.40
C VAL A 129 -52.06 -8.31 -23.61
N GLU A 130 -53.01 -7.39 -23.45
CA GLU A 130 -52.74 -5.96 -23.58
C GLU A 130 -51.80 -5.42 -22.49
N GLN A 131 -51.89 -5.93 -21.25
CA GLN A 131 -50.96 -5.56 -20.19
C GLN A 131 -49.53 -6.02 -20.47
N VAL A 132 -49.34 -7.27 -20.92
CA VAL A 132 -48.01 -7.81 -21.25
C VAL A 132 -47.36 -7.01 -22.39
N VAL A 133 -48.13 -6.70 -23.44
CA VAL A 133 -47.66 -5.87 -24.56
C VAL A 133 -47.29 -4.46 -24.11
N LYS A 134 -48.10 -3.82 -23.24
CA LYS A 134 -47.80 -2.49 -22.69
C LYS A 134 -46.54 -2.46 -21.83
N THR A 135 -46.33 -3.45 -20.95
CA THR A 135 -45.07 -3.55 -20.18
C THR A 135 -43.87 -3.67 -21.10
N HIS A 136 -43.98 -4.40 -22.21
CA HIS A 136 -42.88 -4.59 -23.15
C HIS A 136 -42.55 -3.32 -23.96
N SER A 137 -43.56 -2.55 -24.37
CA SER A 137 -43.34 -1.27 -25.06
C SER A 137 -42.65 -0.22 -24.18
N LEU A 138 -42.84 -0.28 -22.85
CA LEU A 138 -42.20 0.63 -21.90
C LEU A 138 -40.72 0.29 -21.68
N GLN A 139 -40.34 -0.99 -21.69
CA GLN A 139 -38.95 -1.42 -21.52
C GLN A 139 -38.06 -1.11 -22.74
N GLN A 140 -38.60 -1.11 -23.97
CA GLN A 140 -37.83 -0.72 -25.16
C GLN A 140 -37.57 0.80 -25.27
N GLN A 141 -38.26 1.63 -24.49
CA GLN A 141 -38.16 3.09 -24.57
C GLN A 141 -37.17 3.70 -23.56
N GLU A 142 -36.69 2.92 -22.58
CA GLU A 142 -35.70 3.37 -21.57
C GLU A 142 -34.23 3.13 -21.95
N ASP A 143 -33.95 2.60 -23.15
CA ASP A 143 -32.58 2.33 -23.63
C ASP A 143 -31.79 3.59 -24.04
N THR A 144 -32.37 4.79 -23.94
CA THR A 144 -31.66 6.05 -24.25
C THR A 144 -31.34 6.96 -23.05
N ASP A 145 -31.73 6.64 -21.81
CA ASP A 145 -31.46 7.58 -20.68
C ASP A 145 -31.25 6.97 -19.28
N SER A 146 -30.86 5.70 -19.17
CA SER A 146 -30.84 5.02 -17.87
C SER A 146 -29.47 4.44 -17.49
N THR A 147 -28.48 5.32 -17.32
CA THR A 147 -27.35 5.09 -16.40
C THR A 147 -27.77 5.25 -14.93
N ARG A 148 -29.04 5.01 -14.58
CA ARG A 148 -29.54 5.28 -13.24
C ARG A 148 -30.68 4.34 -12.85
N ASN A 149 -30.42 3.60 -11.77
CA ASN A 149 -31.36 2.85 -10.94
C ASN A 149 -31.70 1.41 -11.37
N VAL A 150 -30.72 0.52 -11.32
CA VAL A 150 -31.01 -0.88 -10.98
C VAL A 150 -31.17 -0.98 -9.46
N ARG A 151 -32.42 -0.89 -9.00
CA ARG A 151 -32.84 -1.28 -7.65
C ARG A 151 -33.08 -2.79 -7.62
N GLY A 152 -32.00 -3.55 -7.75
CA GLY A 152 -31.87 -4.90 -7.22
C GLY A 152 -30.85 -4.82 -6.09
N GLU A 153 -30.92 -5.68 -5.08
CA GLU A 153 -29.99 -5.71 -3.94
C GLU A 153 -28.54 -5.98 -4.39
N VAL A 154 -27.90 -4.96 -4.94
CA VAL A 154 -26.45 -4.88 -5.07
C VAL A 154 -25.98 -4.75 -3.63
N GLN A 155 -25.49 -5.84 -3.03
CA GLN A 155 -24.51 -5.71 -1.96
C GLN A 155 -23.45 -4.78 -2.51
N THR A 156 -23.50 -3.51 -2.09
CA THR A 156 -22.51 -2.50 -2.39
C THR A 156 -21.22 -3.05 -1.84
N LYS A 157 -20.43 -3.70 -2.70
CA LYS A 157 -19.11 -4.19 -2.35
C LYS A 157 -18.24 -2.95 -2.23
N THR A 158 -18.32 -2.32 -1.06
CA THR A 158 -17.51 -1.19 -0.65
C THR A 158 -16.06 -1.62 -0.79
N THR A 159 -15.38 -1.02 -1.77
CA THR A 159 -13.97 -1.29 -2.00
C THR A 159 -13.18 -0.48 -0.97
N PHE A 160 -12.75 -1.13 0.10
CA PHE A 160 -11.96 -0.49 1.14
C PHE A 160 -10.49 -0.47 0.74
N GLN A 161 -9.90 0.71 0.59
CA GLN A 161 -8.44 0.84 0.55
C GLN A 161 -7.92 0.73 2.00
N ARG A 162 -7.32 -0.43 2.33
CA ARG A 162 -6.82 -0.72 3.66
C ARG A 162 -5.30 -0.61 3.67
N SER A 163 -4.76 0.25 4.53
CA SER A 163 -3.33 0.31 4.83
C SER A 163 -3.16 0.28 6.35
N ALA A 164 -2.11 -0.38 6.81
CA ALA A 164 -1.80 -0.47 8.23
C ALA A 164 -0.31 -0.25 8.43
N LYS A 165 0.03 0.50 9.48
CA LYS A 165 1.40 0.70 9.93
C LYS A 165 1.57 -0.06 11.24
N GLY A 166 1.85 -1.35 11.12
CA GLY A 166 2.01 -2.25 12.26
C GLY A 166 1.17 -3.52 12.14
N ASN A 167 1.08 -4.25 13.24
CA ASN A 167 0.53 -5.61 13.31
C ASN A 167 -1.01 -5.65 13.45
N ILE A 168 -1.65 -4.50 13.72
CA ILE A 168 -3.10 -4.42 13.90
C ILE A 168 -3.74 -3.74 12.70
N THR A 169 -4.77 -4.36 12.16
CA THR A 169 -5.49 -3.89 10.97
C THR A 169 -7.01 -3.88 11.22
N ILE A 170 -7.73 -3.05 10.47
CA ILE A 170 -9.20 -3.08 10.44
C ILE A 170 -9.60 -3.99 9.27
N SER A 171 -10.01 -5.22 9.56
CA SER A 171 -10.34 -6.23 8.56
C SER A 171 -11.78 -6.10 8.04
N GLU A 172 -12.69 -5.58 8.85
CA GLU A 172 -14.10 -5.38 8.48
C GLU A 172 -14.67 -4.12 9.13
N CYS A 173 -15.51 -3.41 8.38
CA CYS A 173 -16.34 -2.33 8.89
C CYS A 173 -17.78 -2.65 8.51
N GLU A 174 -18.65 -2.84 9.50
CA GLU A 174 -20.05 -3.11 9.20
C GLU A 174 -20.71 -1.84 8.60
N PRO A 175 -21.48 -1.95 7.50
CA PRO A 175 -22.00 -0.78 6.77
C PRO A 175 -22.88 0.16 7.61
N ASN A 176 -23.63 -0.37 8.57
CA ASN A 176 -24.46 0.42 9.47
C ASN A 176 -23.67 1.00 10.66
N GLY A 177 -22.37 0.72 10.74
CA GLY A 177 -21.47 1.23 11.77
C GLY A 177 -21.71 0.61 13.14
N LYS A 178 -22.31 -0.58 13.22
CA LYS A 178 -22.57 -1.26 14.50
C LYS A 178 -21.31 -1.82 15.15
N PHE A 179 -20.35 -2.24 14.34
CA PHE A 179 -19.07 -2.74 14.81
C PHE A 179 -17.98 -2.59 13.74
N ILE A 180 -16.74 -2.66 14.19
CA ILE A 180 -15.58 -2.93 13.34
C ILE A 180 -14.89 -4.21 13.83
N THR A 181 -14.19 -4.89 12.92
CA THR A 181 -13.35 -6.02 13.27
C THR A 181 -11.89 -5.61 13.19
N LEU A 182 -11.18 -5.74 14.30
CA LEU A 182 -9.73 -5.59 14.38
C LEU A 182 -9.07 -6.96 14.24
N GLU A 183 -7.98 -7.03 13.50
CA GLU A 183 -7.23 -8.25 13.25
C GLU A 183 -5.74 -8.03 13.54
N ASN A 184 -5.15 -8.94 14.30
CA ASN A 184 -3.71 -9.02 14.47
C ASN A 184 -3.12 -9.88 13.35
N THR A 185 -2.43 -9.24 12.40
CA THR A 185 -1.82 -9.90 11.24
C THR A 185 -0.46 -10.52 11.55
N HIS A 186 0.09 -10.31 12.75
CA HIS A 186 1.32 -10.96 13.19
C HIS A 186 1.08 -12.44 13.48
N ARG A 187 1.99 -13.30 13.02
CA ARG A 187 1.82 -14.77 13.05
C ARG A 187 2.10 -15.42 14.40
N SER A 188 2.89 -14.77 15.26
CA SER A 188 3.39 -15.38 16.50
C SER A 188 3.45 -14.45 17.71
N LYS A 189 2.99 -13.21 17.58
CA LYS A 189 3.12 -12.19 18.63
C LYS A 189 1.73 -11.65 18.95
N ASP A 190 1.39 -11.71 20.23
CA ASP A 190 0.19 -11.11 20.75
C ASP A 190 0.42 -9.60 20.88
N GLU A 191 -0.60 -8.81 20.54
CA GLU A 191 -0.52 -7.35 20.56
C GLU A 191 -1.52 -6.81 21.59
N ASP A 192 -1.02 -6.01 22.53
CA ASP A 192 -1.88 -5.28 23.46
C ASP A 192 -2.45 -4.05 22.75
N ILE A 193 -3.78 -4.01 22.66
CA ILE A 193 -4.52 -2.91 22.03
C ILE A 193 -5.23 -2.03 23.05
N SER A 194 -4.92 -2.21 24.33
CA SER A 194 -5.43 -1.40 25.44
C SER A 194 -5.14 0.10 25.21
N GLY A 195 -6.17 0.93 25.27
CA GLY A 195 -6.03 2.37 25.11
C GLY A 195 -5.76 2.85 23.68
N CYS A 196 -5.69 1.95 22.69
CA CYS A 196 -5.64 2.37 21.28
C CYS A 196 -6.92 3.12 20.90
N LYS A 197 -6.78 4.15 20.06
CA LYS A 197 -7.88 5.00 19.63
C LYS A 197 -8.29 4.68 18.20
N ILE A 198 -9.57 4.39 18.02
CA ILE A 198 -10.21 4.27 16.72
C ILE A 198 -10.80 5.63 16.37
N LYS A 199 -10.38 6.19 15.23
CA LYS A 199 -10.82 7.50 14.75
C LYS A 199 -11.61 7.33 13.47
N ARG A 200 -12.83 7.86 13.44
CA ARG A 200 -13.68 7.93 12.26
C ARG A 200 -13.72 9.38 11.78
N LYS A 201 -13.14 9.62 10.61
CA LYS A 201 -13.18 10.90 9.90
C LYS A 201 -14.03 10.75 8.64
N LEU A 202 -15.02 11.62 8.49
CA LEU A 202 -15.83 11.75 7.28
C LEU A 202 -15.58 13.15 6.74
N ASP A 203 -15.49 13.30 5.41
CA ASP A 203 -14.96 14.51 4.74
C ASP A 203 -15.59 15.83 5.18
N SER A 204 -16.81 15.79 5.71
CA SER A 204 -17.60 16.97 6.12
C SER A 204 -18.19 16.87 7.54
N ARG A 205 -17.73 15.92 8.38
CA ARG A 205 -18.23 15.77 9.78
C ARG A 205 -17.10 15.81 10.80
N GLN A 206 -17.48 16.13 12.04
CA GLN A 206 -16.57 16.09 13.18
C GLN A 206 -15.99 14.68 13.38
N GLU A 207 -14.69 14.61 13.66
CA GLU A 207 -14.00 13.35 13.93
C GLU A 207 -14.54 12.70 15.21
N ILE A 208 -14.95 11.44 15.10
CA ILE A 208 -15.39 10.65 16.26
C ILE A 208 -14.21 9.77 16.68
N SER A 209 -13.85 9.80 17.96
CA SER A 209 -12.80 8.94 18.51
C SER A 209 -13.33 8.04 19.60
N TYR A 210 -13.04 6.74 19.50
CA TYR A 210 -13.34 5.74 20.53
C TYR A 210 -12.02 5.17 21.06
N THR A 211 -11.92 5.00 22.37
CA THR A 211 -10.72 4.45 23.02
C THR A 211 -11.02 3.05 23.52
N LEU A 212 -10.19 2.08 23.15
CA LEU A 212 -10.37 0.69 23.58
C LEU A 212 -10.17 0.57 25.10
N PRO A 213 -11.03 -0.21 25.78
CA PRO A 213 -10.87 -0.54 27.20
C PRO A 213 -9.50 -1.16 27.51
N ALA A 214 -9.08 -1.03 28.77
CA ALA A 214 -7.85 -1.65 29.24
C ALA A 214 -7.98 -3.19 29.34
N GLY A 215 -6.86 -3.89 29.17
CA GLY A 215 -6.76 -5.34 29.31
C GLY A 215 -7.13 -6.13 28.05
N ILE A 216 -7.16 -5.49 26.87
CA ILE A 216 -7.49 -6.15 25.61
C ILE A 216 -6.20 -6.53 24.88
N THR A 217 -5.86 -7.82 24.91
CA THR A 217 -4.76 -8.38 24.13
C THR A 217 -5.30 -9.20 22.98
N LEU A 218 -4.91 -8.84 21.76
CA LEU A 218 -5.29 -9.55 20.55
C LEU A 218 -4.23 -10.58 20.18
N LYS A 219 -4.59 -11.86 20.30
CA LYS A 219 -3.68 -12.96 20.00
C LYS A 219 -3.22 -12.96 18.55
N ALA A 220 -2.04 -13.51 18.30
CA ALA A 220 -1.48 -13.69 16.96
C ALA A 220 -2.47 -14.34 15.98
N GLY A 221 -2.67 -13.74 14.81
CA GLY A 221 -3.58 -14.23 13.77
C GLY A 221 -5.06 -14.26 14.17
N ARG A 222 -5.47 -13.57 15.24
CA ARG A 222 -6.86 -13.52 15.71
C ARG A 222 -7.49 -12.16 15.45
N SER A 223 -8.82 -12.18 15.42
CA SER A 223 -9.65 -11.01 15.20
C SER A 223 -10.65 -10.83 16.34
N THR A 224 -11.00 -9.58 16.63
CA THR A 224 -12.00 -9.21 17.64
C THR A 224 -12.93 -8.12 17.10
N LYS A 225 -14.18 -8.13 17.55
CA LYS A 225 -15.17 -7.11 17.21
C LYS A 225 -15.20 -6.02 18.27
N VAL A 226 -15.27 -4.78 17.82
CA VAL A 226 -15.37 -3.58 18.65
C VAL A 226 -16.64 -2.84 18.25
N CYS A 227 -17.53 -2.62 19.21
CA CYS A 227 -18.81 -1.93 19.05
C CYS A 227 -18.74 -0.50 19.60
#